data_AF-A0A2U3QL20-F1
#
_entry.id   AF-A0A2U3QL20-F1
#
_cell.length_a   1.000
_cell.length_b   1.000
_cell.length_c   1.000
_cell.angle_alpha   90.00
_cell.angle_beta   90.00
_cell.angle_gamma   90.00
#
_symmetry.space_group_name_H-M   'P 1'
#
loop_
_entity.id
_entity.type
_entity.pdbx_description
1 polymer ?
#
loop_
_entity_poly.entity_id
_entity_poly.type
_entity_poly.pdbx_seq_one_letter_code
_entity_poly.pdbx_strand_id
1 'polypeptide(L)'
;METMSLKALAQAVLHGNTQGNNVETNGNSEAPKKQGMETTVSGKKSAFAIISEEYDRLVLWLREQPWTGQDIRAVSQDLYDQIQGTIAQMDERFMAEDLEGFKGASDKLKKTYLEGARLIHERKIRR
;
A
#
# COMPACT_ATOMS: atom_id res chain seq x y z
N MET A 1 8.34 4.95 19.86
CA MET A 1 8.07 4.19 18.63
C MET A 1 7.31 5.13 17.71
N GLU A 2 7.95 5.62 16.66
CA GLU A 2 7.28 6.44 15.66
C GLU A 2 6.44 5.50 14.80
N THR A 3 5.12 5.60 14.89
CA THR A 3 4.20 4.94 13.97
C THR A 3 4.49 5.51 12.59
N MET A 4 5.00 4.69 11.66
CA MET A 4 5.07 5.10 10.26
C MET A 4 3.64 5.38 9.79
N SER A 5 3.28 6.67 9.75
CA SER A 5 1.92 7.13 9.45
C SER A 5 1.51 6.69 8.04
N LEU A 6 0.22 6.38 7.84
CA LEU A 6 -0.40 6.12 6.52
C LEU A 6 -0.21 7.29 5.52
N LYS A 7 0.25 8.46 5.97
CA LYS A 7 0.77 9.52 5.08
C LYS A 7 1.95 9.05 4.20
N ALA A 8 2.83 8.20 4.72
CA ALA A 8 3.92 7.60 3.96
C ALA A 8 3.39 6.60 2.93
N LEU A 9 2.30 5.88 3.24
CA LEU A 9 1.57 5.07 2.26
C LEU A 9 1.02 5.94 1.14
N ALA A 10 0.30 7.01 1.51
CA ALA A 10 -0.29 7.93 0.54
C ALA A 10 0.76 8.49 -0.41
N GLN A 11 1.94 8.87 0.09
CA GLN A 11 3.04 9.31 -0.76
C GLN A 11 3.56 8.18 -1.67
N ALA A 12 3.81 6.98 -1.14
CA ALA A 12 4.31 5.86 -1.94
C ALA A 12 3.33 5.42 -3.04
N VAL A 13 2.03 5.43 -2.72
CA VAL A 13 0.93 5.00 -3.58
C VAL A 13 0.60 6.04 -4.66
N LEU A 14 0.67 7.33 -4.32
CA LEU A 14 0.34 8.42 -5.23
C LEU A 14 1.51 8.89 -6.08
N HIS A 15 2.77 8.68 -5.66
CA HIS A 15 3.95 9.21 -6.37
C HIS A 15 4.88 8.16 -6.97
N GLY A 16 4.79 6.87 -6.63
CA GLY A 16 5.55 5.78 -7.26
C GLY A 16 7.05 6.05 -7.46
N ASN A 17 7.89 5.63 -6.51
CA ASN A 17 9.36 5.55 -6.59
C ASN A 17 10.10 6.69 -7.34
N THR A 18 10.09 7.91 -6.80
CA THR A 18 11.00 8.99 -7.22
C THR A 18 12.44 8.80 -6.71
N GLN A 19 13.01 7.59 -6.81
CA GLN A 19 14.46 7.37 -6.77
C GLN A 19 14.82 6.21 -7.71
N GLY A 20 15.71 6.51 -8.66
CA GLY A 20 15.88 5.76 -9.89
C GLY A 20 16.68 4.46 -9.79
N ASN A 21 16.91 3.92 -10.99
CA ASN A 21 18.10 3.15 -11.30
C ASN A 21 19.34 3.82 -10.70
N ASN A 22 19.86 3.23 -9.63
CA ASN A 22 21.29 3.07 -9.40
C ASN A 22 21.45 1.82 -8.53
N VAL A 23 21.49 0.68 -9.22
CA VAL A 23 22.22 -0.49 -8.74
C VAL A 23 23.69 -0.06 -8.66
N GLU A 24 24.11 0.46 -7.51
CA GLU A 24 25.48 0.27 -7.07
C GLU A 24 25.49 -1.05 -6.29
N THR A 25 25.80 -2.12 -7.03
CA THR A 25 26.36 -3.32 -6.42
C THR A 25 27.64 -2.90 -5.70
N ASN A 26 27.61 -2.81 -4.39
CA ASN A 26 28.82 -2.92 -3.61
C ASN A 26 28.61 -3.96 -2.53
N GLY A 27 29.21 -5.13 -2.75
CA GLY A 27 29.22 -6.21 -1.80
C GLY A 27 30.01 -5.79 -0.57
N ASN A 28 29.41 -5.92 0.60
CA ASN A 28 30.19 -6.29 1.76
C ASN A 28 29.33 -7.17 2.69
N SER A 29 29.81 -8.40 2.84
CA SER A 29 29.32 -9.42 3.72
C SER A 29 29.46 -8.96 5.17
N GLU A 30 28.36 -8.83 5.91
CA GLU A 30 28.34 -9.25 7.31
C GLU A 30 26.89 -9.45 7.77
N ALA A 31 26.56 -10.69 8.07
CA ALA A 31 25.29 -11.05 8.69
C ALA A 31 25.42 -10.95 10.21
N PRO A 32 24.74 -10.02 10.89
CA PRO A 32 24.55 -10.15 12.32
C PRO A 32 23.41 -11.16 12.58
N LYS A 33 23.82 -12.38 12.94
CA LYS A 33 22.98 -13.29 13.73
C LYS A 33 22.59 -12.59 15.03
N LYS A 34 21.30 -12.30 15.25
CA LYS A 34 20.67 -12.33 16.58
C LYS A 34 19.21 -12.78 16.39
N GLN A 35 18.90 -14.04 16.69
CA GLN A 35 18.64 -14.58 18.03
C GLN A 35 17.13 -14.51 18.30
N GLY A 36 16.58 -15.68 18.60
CA GLY A 36 15.18 -16.02 18.42
C GLY A 36 14.20 -15.17 19.21
N MET A 37 13.00 -15.11 18.64
CA MET A 37 11.75 -15.15 19.40
C MET A 37 10.76 -15.98 18.56
N GLU A 38 11.05 -17.27 18.44
CA GLU A 38 9.99 -18.26 18.29
C GLU A 38 9.28 -18.34 19.65
N THR A 39 8.35 -17.42 19.88
CA THR A 39 7.29 -17.64 20.87
C THR A 39 6.09 -18.19 20.12
N THR A 40 6.09 -19.50 19.96
CA THR A 40 4.86 -20.27 19.76
C THR A 40 4.01 -20.10 21.02
N VAL A 41 3.23 -19.04 21.07
CA VAL A 41 2.06 -18.95 21.95
C VAL A 41 0.87 -19.17 21.04
N SER A 42 0.12 -20.24 21.26
CA SER A 42 -1.24 -20.35 20.74
C SER A 42 -2.02 -19.13 21.27
N GLY A 43 -2.16 -18.06 20.47
CA GLY A 43 -2.59 -16.75 20.98
C GLY A 43 -3.02 -15.84 19.85
N LYS A 44 -4.25 -15.33 19.93
CA LYS A 44 -4.85 -14.43 18.95
C LYS A 44 -3.91 -13.26 18.67
N LYS A 45 -3.56 -13.03 17.39
CA LYS A 45 -2.88 -11.79 16.97
C LYS A 45 -3.71 -10.58 17.41
N SER A 46 -3.07 -9.53 17.91
CA SER A 46 -3.77 -8.28 18.23
C SER A 46 -4.38 -7.67 16.96
N ALA A 47 -5.47 -6.92 17.09
CA ALA A 47 -6.11 -6.24 15.96
C ALA A 47 -5.09 -5.38 15.20
N PHE A 48 -4.26 -4.63 15.93
CA PHE A 48 -3.13 -3.88 15.39
C PHE A 48 -2.17 -4.73 14.53
N ALA A 49 -1.73 -5.90 15.01
CA ALA A 49 -0.81 -6.75 14.26
C ALA A 49 -1.45 -7.26 12.95
N ILE A 50 -2.74 -7.63 12.98
CA ILE A 50 -3.46 -8.10 11.80
C ILE A 50 -3.64 -6.94 10.80
N ILE A 51 -4.04 -5.76 11.27
CA ILE A 51 -4.18 -4.57 10.43
C ILE A 51 -2.84 -4.19 9.79
N SER A 52 -1.73 -4.28 10.53
CA SER A 52 -0.40 -4.02 10.01
C SER A 52 0.01 -5.03 8.92
N GLU A 53 -0.30 -6.31 9.09
CA GLU A 53 -0.08 -7.32 8.03
C GLU A 53 -0.92 -7.05 6.78
N GLU A 54 -2.19 -6.67 6.95
CA GLU A 54 -3.07 -6.32 5.83
C GLU A 54 -2.62 -5.04 5.12
N TYR A 55 -2.08 -4.08 5.87
CA TYR A 55 -1.44 -2.88 5.34
C TYR A 55 -0.23 -3.24 4.47
N ASP A 56 0.70 -4.07 4.98
CA ASP A 56 1.90 -4.48 4.24
C ASP A 56 1.55 -5.21 2.93
N ARG A 57 0.53 -6.07 2.97
CA ARG A 57 0.00 -6.76 1.77
C ARG A 57 -0.55 -5.78 0.75
N LEU A 58 -1.28 -4.76 1.19
CA LEU A 58 -1.81 -3.74 0.30
C LEU A 58 -0.68 -2.92 -0.35
N VAL A 59 0.35 -2.54 0.42
CA VAL A 59 1.52 -1.82 -0.11
C VAL A 59 2.21 -2.64 -1.20
N LEU A 60 2.43 -3.94 -0.94
CA LEU A 60 3.07 -4.83 -1.90
C LEU A 60 2.25 -4.92 -3.19
N TRP A 61 0.94 -5.14 -3.07
CA TRP A 61 0.04 -5.20 -4.22
C TRP A 61 0.04 -3.90 -5.04
N LEU A 62 0.07 -2.74 -4.38
CA LEU A 62 0.12 -1.43 -5.05
C LEU A 62 1.44 -1.22 -5.79
N ARG A 63 2.56 -1.74 -5.27
CA ARG A 63 3.87 -1.70 -5.95
C ARG A 63 3.95 -2.61 -7.18
N GLU A 64 3.15 -3.67 -7.22
CA GLU A 64 3.05 -4.58 -8.38
C GLU A 64 2.19 -3.99 -9.52
N GLN A 65 1.46 -2.90 -9.27
CA GLN A 65 0.66 -2.26 -10.30
C GLN A 65 1.55 -1.50 -11.30
N PRO A 66 1.34 -1.63 -12.62
CA PRO A 66 2.14 -0.92 -13.62
C PRO A 66 1.67 0.53 -13.83
N TRP A 67 0.81 1.05 -12.94
CA TRP A 67 0.26 2.41 -12.96
C TRP A 67 0.25 3.00 -11.54
N THR A 68 0.50 4.30 -11.47
CA THR A 68 0.48 5.09 -10.25
C THR A 68 -0.88 5.77 -10.04
N GLY A 69 -1.09 6.34 -8.85
CA GLY A 69 -2.25 7.23 -8.62
C GLY A 69 -2.29 8.42 -9.61
N GLN A 70 -1.14 8.93 -10.05
CA GLN A 70 -1.11 10.01 -11.06
C GLN A 70 -1.54 9.53 -12.45
N ASP A 71 -1.21 8.30 -12.83
CA ASP A 71 -1.69 7.72 -14.10
C ASP A 71 -3.21 7.59 -14.10
N ILE A 72 -3.78 7.18 -12.96
CA ILE A 72 -5.24 7.13 -12.77
C ILE A 72 -5.84 8.54 -12.83
N ARG A 73 -5.23 9.54 -12.17
CA ARG A 73 -5.65 10.94 -12.23
C ARG A 73 -5.69 11.48 -13.66
N ALA A 74 -4.73 11.11 -14.49
CA ALA A 74 -4.66 11.55 -15.89
C ALA A 74 -5.85 11.03 -16.72
N VAL A 75 -6.49 9.92 -16.31
CA VAL A 75 -7.66 9.35 -16.99
C VAL A 75 -8.98 9.66 -16.29
N SER A 76 -8.99 9.82 -14.97
CA SER A 76 -10.17 10.14 -14.16
C SER A 76 -9.77 10.83 -12.85
N GLN A 77 -10.16 12.10 -12.69
CA GLN A 77 -10.00 12.83 -11.43
C GLN A 77 -10.91 12.24 -10.33
N ASP A 78 -12.12 11.80 -10.67
CA ASP A 78 -13.05 11.21 -9.69
C ASP A 78 -12.47 9.94 -9.03
N LEU A 79 -11.83 9.06 -9.80
CA LEU A 79 -11.18 7.87 -9.23
C LEU A 79 -9.96 8.24 -8.37
N TYR A 80 -9.22 9.28 -8.73
CA TYR A 80 -8.12 9.79 -7.92
C TYR A 80 -8.62 10.33 -6.58
N ASP A 81 -9.70 11.10 -6.58
CA ASP A 81 -10.31 11.63 -5.35
C ASP A 81 -10.86 10.49 -4.48
N GLN A 82 -11.42 9.43 -5.09
CA GLN A 82 -11.82 8.22 -4.38
C GLN A 82 -10.64 7.46 -3.75
N ILE A 83 -9.49 7.39 -4.43
CA ILE A 83 -8.26 6.79 -3.88
C ILE A 83 -7.82 7.58 -2.64
N GLN A 84 -7.74 8.91 -2.75
CA GLN A 84 -7.33 9.77 -1.63
C GLN A 84 -8.29 9.65 -0.44
N GLY A 85 -9.60 9.70 -0.70
CA GLY A 85 -10.62 9.53 0.34
C GLY A 85 -10.58 8.14 0.99
N THR A 86 -10.29 7.08 0.23
CA THR A 86 -10.18 5.73 0.77
C THR A 86 -8.93 5.59 1.65
N ILE A 87 -7.80 6.19 1.27
CA ILE A 87 -6.59 6.20 2.11
C ILE A 87 -6.83 6.94 3.43
N ALA A 88 -7.55 8.07 3.41
CA ALA A 88 -7.93 8.79 4.63
C ALA A 88 -8.82 7.94 5.55
N GLN A 89 -9.79 7.22 4.98
CA GLN A 89 -10.62 6.27 5.74
C GLN A 89 -9.77 5.13 6.33
N MET A 90 -8.76 4.63 5.62
CA MET A 90 -7.87 3.61 6.15
C MET A 90 -7.06 4.09 7.36
N ASP A 91 -6.63 5.36 7.37
CA ASP A 91 -5.95 5.99 8.52
C ASP A 91 -6.86 6.04 9.76
N GLU A 92 -8.10 6.50 9.58
CA GLU A 92 -9.09 6.52 10.66
C GLU A 92 -9.38 5.13 11.22
N ARG A 93 -9.53 4.12 10.34
CA ARG A 93 -9.81 2.73 10.73
C ARG A 93 -8.62 2.06 11.40
N PHE A 94 -7.41 2.37 10.96
CA PHE A 94 -6.17 1.91 11.59
C PHE A 94 -6.07 2.44 13.02
N MET A 95 -6.30 3.73 13.23
CA MET A 95 -6.26 4.37 14.56
C MET A 95 -7.39 3.88 15.47
N ALA A 96 -8.53 3.51 14.91
CA ALA A 96 -9.66 2.92 15.64
C ALA A 96 -9.51 1.41 15.90
N GLU A 97 -8.43 0.76 15.45
CA GLU A 97 -8.23 -0.69 15.47
C GLU A 97 -9.40 -1.48 14.83
N ASP A 98 -10.09 -0.85 13.89
CA ASP A 98 -11.25 -1.40 13.18
C ASP A 98 -10.79 -2.27 12.01
N LEU A 99 -10.52 -3.54 12.30
CA LEU A 99 -10.00 -4.50 11.32
C LEU A 99 -10.96 -4.70 10.14
N GLU A 100 -12.27 -4.83 10.39
CA GLU A 100 -13.25 -5.05 9.33
C GLU A 100 -13.37 -3.82 8.43
N GLY A 101 -13.43 -2.63 9.02
CA GLY A 101 -13.44 -1.38 8.27
C GLY A 101 -12.15 -1.16 7.48
N PHE A 102 -11.00 -1.53 8.04
CA PHE A 102 -9.72 -1.45 7.34
C PHE A 102 -9.66 -2.40 6.13
N LYS A 103 -10.10 -3.65 6.28
CA LYS A 103 -10.20 -4.61 5.16
C LYS A 103 -11.16 -4.13 4.08
N GLY A 104 -12.33 -3.62 4.47
CA GLY A 104 -13.30 -3.06 3.53
C GLY A 104 -12.74 -1.88 2.74
N ALA A 105 -11.99 -0.99 3.40
CA ALA A 105 -11.32 0.12 2.74
C ALA A 105 -10.16 -0.34 1.83
N SER A 106 -9.39 -1.35 2.24
CA SER A 106 -8.36 -1.99 1.40
C SER A 106 -8.94 -2.58 0.12
N ASP A 107 -10.03 -3.33 0.20
CA ASP A 107 -10.71 -3.89 -0.97
C ASP A 107 -11.30 -2.82 -1.88
N LYS A 108 -11.87 -1.75 -1.28
CA LYS A 108 -12.34 -0.59 -2.03
C LYS A 108 -11.20 0.07 -2.81
N LEU A 109 -10.04 0.27 -2.18
CA LEU A 109 -8.87 0.86 -2.84
C LEU A 109 -8.41 0.02 -4.03
N LYS A 110 -8.33 -1.31 -3.87
CA LYS A 110 -7.96 -2.24 -4.96
C LYS A 110 -8.96 -2.13 -6.12
N LYS A 111 -10.26 -2.11 -5.85
CA LYS A 111 -11.30 -1.95 -6.87
C LYS A 111 -11.16 -0.64 -7.64
N THR A 112 -10.94 0.47 -6.93
CA THR A 112 -10.73 1.78 -7.57
C THR A 112 -9.46 1.78 -8.45
N TYR A 113 -8.38 1.13 -7.99
CA TYR A 113 -7.16 0.97 -8.79
C TYR A 113 -7.37 0.13 -10.05
N LEU A 114 -8.07 -1.00 -9.95
CA LEU A 114 -8.39 -1.86 -11.11
C LEU A 114 -9.31 -1.16 -12.11
N GLU A 115 -10.23 -0.32 -11.66
CA GLU A 115 -11.06 0.49 -12.55
C GLU A 115 -10.21 1.56 -13.26
N GLY A 116 -9.30 2.22 -12.54
CA GLY A 116 -8.33 3.15 -13.14
C GLY A 116 -7.47 2.47 -14.21
N ALA A 117 -7.01 1.25 -13.93
CA ALA A 117 -6.26 0.41 -14.86
C ALA A 117 -7.03 0.13 -16.16
N ARG A 118 -8.31 -0.24 -16.03
CA ARG A 118 -9.22 -0.50 -17.15
C ARG A 118 -9.32 0.72 -18.06
N LEU A 119 -9.52 1.91 -17.49
CA LEU A 119 -9.60 3.17 -18.24
C LEU A 119 -8.28 3.52 -18.95
N ILE A 120 -7.13 3.29 -18.30
CA ILE A 120 -5.81 3.48 -18.91
C ILE A 120 -5.64 2.53 -20.11
N HIS A 121 -6.00 1.26 -19.95
CA HIS A 121 -5.92 0.27 -21.02
C HIS A 121 -6.81 0.63 -22.21
N GLU A 122 -8.06 1.03 -21.96
CA GLU A 122 -8.99 1.47 -23.01
C GLU A 122 -8.49 2.69 -23.78
N ARG A 123 -7.83 3.65 -23.12
CA ARG A 123 -7.21 4.80 -23.79
C ARG A 123 -6.04 4.41 -24.68
N LYS A 124 -5.25 3.39 -24.30
CA LYS A 124 -4.13 2.91 -25.11
C LYS A 124 -4.58 2.20 -26.39
N ILE A 125 -5.69 1.47 -26.36
CA ILE A 125 -6.23 0.77 -27.54
C ILE A 125 -6.76 1.76 -28.60
N ARG A 126 -7.25 2.94 -28.18
CA ARG A 126 -7.84 3.95 -29.09
C ARG A 126 -6.82 4.90 -29.74
N ARG A 127 -5.52 4.78 -29.44
CA ARG A 127 -4.44 5.60 -30.02
C ARG A 127 -3.60 4.76 -30.97
#